data_AF-A0A1U7IGZ9-F1
#
_entry.id   AF-A0A1U7IGZ9-F1
#
_cell.length_a   1.000
_cell.length_b   1.000
_cell.length_c   1.000
_cell.angle_alpha   90.00
_cell.angle_beta   90.00
_cell.angle_gamma   90.00
#
_symmetry.space_group_name_H-M   'P 1'
#
loop_
_entity.id
_entity.type
_entity.pdbx_description
1 polymer ?
#
loop_
_entity_poly.entity_id
_entity_poly.type
_entity_poly.pdbx_seq_one_letter_code
_entity_poly.pdbx_strand_id
1 'polypeptide(L)'
;MAKLTIENLPDDLMVQLQQLASQNNQTINEQIINLLKQAVQKPQPPLKFFISPETDPTWEERRKAVPQILSDIEQRRKELPSDIEWLDSTALIREDRDSR
;
A
#
# COMPACT_ATOMS: atom_id res chain seq x y z
N MET A 1 15.22 -32.57 8.08
CA MET A 1 15.14 -31.18 8.56
C MET A 1 15.34 -30.27 7.35
N ALA A 2 14.47 -29.28 7.15
CA ALA A 2 14.64 -28.34 6.04
C ALA A 2 15.74 -27.33 6.39
N LYS A 3 16.57 -26.95 5.40
CA LYS A 3 17.62 -25.94 5.55
C LYS A 3 17.29 -24.78 4.61
N LEU A 4 17.20 -23.57 5.16
CA LEU A 4 17.01 -22.35 4.39
C LEU A 4 18.33 -21.59 4.36
N THR A 5 18.81 -21.27 3.16
CA THR A 5 19.98 -20.42 2.93
C THR A 5 19.51 -19.17 2.21
N ILE A 6 19.78 -18.00 2.78
CA ILE A 6 19.46 -16.71 2.17
C ILE A 6 20.79 -16.11 1.71
N GLU A 7 20.94 -15.98 0.39
CA GLU A 7 22.10 -15.35 -0.21
C GLU A 7 21.77 -13.87 -0.48
N ASN A 8 22.74 -12.97 -0.28
CA ASN A 8 22.60 -11.52 -0.46
C ASN A 8 21.59 -10.84 0.49
N LEU A 9 21.59 -11.22 1.77
CA LEU A 9 20.86 -10.48 2.79
C LEU A 9 21.59 -9.16 3.09
N PRO A 10 20.96 -7.98 2.93
CA PRO A 10 21.56 -6.71 3.27
C PRO A 10 22.02 -6.65 4.73
N ASP A 11 23.19 -6.06 4.97
CA ASP A 11 23.78 -5.94 6.30
C ASP A 11 22.85 -5.21 7.29
N ASP A 12 22.15 -4.18 6.81
CA ASP A 12 21.17 -3.43 7.60
C ASP A 12 20.04 -4.32 8.13
N LEU A 13 19.57 -5.29 7.32
CA LEU A 13 18.53 -6.23 7.75
C LEU A 13 19.08 -7.24 8.76
N MET A 14 20.34 -7.67 8.62
CA MET A 14 20.99 -8.51 9.62
C MET A 14 21.10 -7.82 10.97
N VAL A 15 21.45 -6.53 11.00
CA VAL A 15 21.52 -5.74 12.22
C VAL A 15 20.14 -5.62 12.88
N GLN A 16 19.10 -5.32 12.10
CA GLN A 16 17.73 -5.24 12.62
C GLN A 16 17.23 -6.58 13.17
N LEU A 17 17.50 -7.69 12.48
CA LEU A 17 17.16 -9.03 12.95
C LEU A 17 17.88 -9.37 14.25
N GLN A 18 19.15 -8.99 14.38
CA GLN A 18 19.93 -9.21 15.59
C GLN A 18 19.39 -8.38 16.76
N GLN A 19 19.03 -7.11 16.53
CA GLN A 19 18.40 -6.26 17.53
C GLN A 19 17.05 -6.84 18.01
N LEU A 20 16.20 -7.28 17.08
CA LEU A 20 14.93 -7.92 17.41
C LEU A 20 15.11 -9.22 18.19
N ALA A 21 16.11 -10.03 17.84
CA ALA A 21 16.44 -11.25 18.56
C ALA A 21 16.90 -10.94 20.00
N SER A 22 17.76 -9.93 20.17
CA SER A 22 18.19 -9.48 21.50
C SER A 22 17.04 -8.94 22.36
N GLN A 23 16.09 -8.21 21.77
CA GLN A 23 14.92 -7.69 22.49
C GLN A 23 13.99 -8.81 22.98
N ASN A 24 13.85 -9.89 22.20
CA ASN A 24 12.98 -11.01 22.53
C ASN A 24 13.69 -12.13 23.31
N ASN A 25 14.96 -11.94 23.72
CA ASN A 25 15.81 -12.97 24.33
C ASN A 25 15.84 -14.28 23.52
N GLN A 26 15.81 -14.18 22.20
CA GLN A 26 15.80 -15.31 21.28
C GLN A 26 17.08 -15.36 20.46
N THR A 27 17.41 -16.54 19.95
CA THR A 27 18.47 -16.63 18.94
C THR A 27 17.98 -16.05 17.61
N ILE A 28 18.91 -15.61 16.76
CA ILE A 28 18.59 -15.08 15.42
C ILE A 28 17.76 -16.10 14.62
N ASN A 29 18.11 -17.39 14.70
CA ASN A 29 17.40 -18.46 14.01
C ASN A 29 15.95 -18.60 14.50
N GLU A 30 15.71 -18.54 15.81
CA GLU A 30 14.36 -18.61 16.38
C GLU A 30 13.53 -17.39 16.01
N GLN A 31 14.12 -16.19 16.04
CA GLN A 31 13.47 -14.96 15.61
C GLN A 31 13.06 -15.03 14.14
N ILE A 32 13.93 -15.53 13.26
CA ILE A 32 13.63 -15.74 11.84
C ILE A 32 12.50 -16.75 11.66
N ILE A 33 12.52 -17.87 12.38
CA ILE A 33 11.45 -18.88 12.34
C ILE A 33 10.11 -18.27 12.80
N ASN A 34 10.12 -17.47 13.85
CA ASN A 34 8.91 -16.80 14.35
C ASN A 34 8.37 -15.79 13.35
N LEU A 35 9.24 -15.01 12.72
CA LEU A 35 8.86 -14.04 11.69
C LEU A 35 8.28 -14.74 10.45
N LEU A 36 8.88 -15.85 10.02
CA LEU A 36 8.35 -16.69 8.94
C LEU A 36 6.99 -17.29 9.31
N LYS A 37 6.81 -17.81 10.54
CA LYS A 37 5.52 -18.30 11.02
C LYS A 37 4.46 -17.21 11.01
N GLN A 38 4.80 -16.00 11.46
CA GLN A 38 3.88 -14.87 11.45
C GLN A 38 3.51 -14.45 10.03
N ALA A 39 4.47 -14.40 9.10
CA ALA A 39 4.22 -14.07 7.69
C ALA A 39 3.30 -15.10 7.00
N VAL A 40 3.44 -16.39 7.34
CA VAL A 40 2.58 -17.45 6.81
C VAL A 40 1.18 -17.41 7.43
N GLN A 41 1.06 -17.12 8.73
CA GLN A 41 -0.23 -17.09 9.44
C GLN A 41 -1.03 -15.80 9.20
N LYS A 42 -0.33 -14.69 8.99
CA LYS A 42 -0.89 -13.38 8.65
C LYS A 42 -0.27 -12.95 7.32
N PRO A 43 -0.69 -13.54 6.18
CA PRO A 43 -0.34 -12.98 4.90
C PRO A 43 -0.79 -11.53 4.91
N GLN A 44 0.18 -10.61 4.86
CA GLN A 44 -0.15 -9.20 4.70
C GLN A 44 -1.05 -9.11 3.47
N PRO A 45 -2.19 -8.40 3.53
CA PRO A 45 -2.98 -8.18 2.34
C PRO A 45 -2.03 -7.58 1.28
N PRO A 46 -2.03 -8.09 0.03
CA PRO A 46 -1.19 -7.52 -1.00
C PRO A 46 -1.43 -6.01 -1.04
N LEU A 47 -0.35 -5.23 -1.15
CA LEU A 47 -0.41 -3.78 -1.24
C LEU A 47 -1.52 -3.40 -2.23
N LYS A 48 -2.59 -2.76 -1.73
CA LYS A 48 -3.86 -2.50 -2.44
C LYS A 48 -3.72 -1.63 -3.70
N PHE A 49 -2.50 -1.22 -4.04
CA PHE A 49 -2.19 -0.24 -5.07
C PHE A 49 -2.02 -0.84 -6.48
N PHE A 50 -1.90 -2.18 -6.62
CA PHE A 50 -1.72 -2.83 -7.92
C PHE A 50 -2.56 -4.09 -8.10
N ILE A 51 -3.79 -4.12 -7.60
CA ILE A 51 -4.65 -5.29 -7.80
C ILE A 51 -5.19 -5.26 -9.23
N SER A 52 -4.46 -5.93 -10.12
CA SER A 52 -4.85 -6.17 -11.51
C SER A 52 -6.14 -7.03 -11.53
N PRO A 53 -7.02 -6.88 -12.54
CA PRO A 53 -8.30 -7.61 -12.64
C PRO A 53 -8.18 -9.13 -12.44
N GLU A 54 -7.03 -9.68 -12.81
CA GLU A 54 -6.72 -11.10 -12.80
C GLU A 54 -6.51 -11.69 -11.40
N THR A 55 -6.32 -10.84 -10.37
CA THR A 55 -5.94 -11.26 -9.02
C THR A 55 -6.99 -10.99 -7.94
N ASP A 56 -8.03 -10.20 -8.23
CA ASP A 56 -9.09 -9.90 -7.27
C ASP A 56 -10.43 -10.53 -7.70
N PRO A 57 -10.96 -11.53 -6.97
CA PRO A 57 -12.28 -12.09 -7.25
C PRO A 57 -13.41 -11.04 -7.09
N THR A 58 -13.16 -9.93 -6.39
CA THR A 58 -14.13 -8.82 -6.19
C THR A 58 -13.97 -7.68 -7.19
N TRP A 59 -13.04 -7.79 -8.16
CA TRP A 59 -12.81 -6.76 -9.18
C TRP A 59 -14.07 -6.41 -9.98
N GLU A 60 -14.79 -7.42 -10.46
CA GLU A 60 -16.01 -7.24 -11.25
C GLU A 60 -17.13 -6.56 -10.45
N GLU A 61 -17.25 -6.86 -9.15
CA GLU A 61 -18.21 -6.20 -8.26
C GLU A 61 -17.87 -4.72 -8.04
N ARG A 62 -16.58 -4.40 -7.81
CA ARG A 62 -16.12 -3.02 -7.69
C ARG A 62 -16.28 -2.25 -9.00
N ARG A 63 -16.02 -2.88 -10.14
CA ARG A 63 -16.21 -2.29 -11.46
C ARG A 63 -17.68 -1.92 -11.71
N LYS A 64 -18.63 -2.75 -11.26
CA LYS A 64 -20.06 -2.44 -11.34
C LYS A 64 -20.46 -1.22 -10.49
N ALA A 65 -19.71 -0.89 -9.44
CA ALA A 65 -19.95 0.30 -8.62
C ALA A 65 -19.39 1.60 -9.24
N VAL A 66 -18.51 1.52 -10.25
CA VAL A 66 -17.89 2.70 -10.88
C VAL A 66 -18.92 3.66 -11.50
N PRO A 67 -19.93 3.22 -12.26
CA PRO A 67 -20.94 4.12 -12.82
C PRO A 67 -21.70 4.90 -11.74
N GLN A 68 -21.98 4.28 -10.60
CA GLN A 68 -22.67 4.92 -9.48
C GLN A 68 -21.78 5.97 -8.80
N ILE A 69 -20.50 5.68 -8.62
CA ILE A 69 -19.53 6.67 -8.11
C ILE A 69 -19.43 7.87 -9.04
N LEU A 70 -19.42 7.65 -10.36
CA LEU A 70 -19.37 8.73 -11.35
C LEU A 70 -20.64 9.59 -11.32
N SER A 71 -21.82 8.98 -11.24
CA SER A 71 -23.08 9.73 -11.12
C SER A 71 -23.12 10.57 -9.83
N ASP A 72 -22.65 10.02 -8.72
CA ASP A 72 -22.61 10.74 -7.43
C ASP A 72 -21.61 11.90 -7.46
N ILE A 73 -20.50 11.78 -8.18
CA ILE A 73 -19.55 12.87 -8.38
C ILE A 73 -20.17 13.96 -9.25
N GLU A 74 -20.82 13.60 -10.35
CA GLU A 74 -21.49 14.56 -11.23
C GLU A 74 -22.62 15.30 -10.52
N GLN A 75 -23.43 14.60 -9.74
CA GLN A 75 -24.49 15.23 -8.96
C GLN A 75 -23.93 16.23 -7.96
N ARG A 76 -22.92 15.84 -7.18
CA ARG A 76 -22.26 16.76 -6.25
C ARG A 76 -21.68 17.98 -6.94
N ARG A 77 -21.10 17.83 -8.14
CA ARG A 77 -20.61 18.97 -8.94
C ARG A 77 -21.72 19.91 -9.38
N LYS A 78 -22.92 19.39 -9.68
CA LYS A 78 -24.09 20.22 -10.04
C LYS A 78 -24.66 20.96 -8.83
N GLU A 79 -24.52 20.39 -7.65
CA GLU A 79 -24.93 20.99 -6.38
C GLU A 79 -23.89 21.99 -5.83
N LEU A 80 -22.70 22.08 -6.45
CA LEU A 80 -21.71 23.07 -6.03
C LEU A 80 -22.23 24.49 -6.29
N PRO A 81 -22.10 25.38 -5.29
CA PRO A 81 -22.44 26.79 -5.47
C PRO A 81 -21.65 27.41 -6.64
N SER A 82 -22.37 28.07 -7.54
CA SER A 82 -21.81 28.75 -8.73
C SER A 82 -21.38 30.20 -8.45
N ASP A 83 -21.65 30.68 -7.24
CA ASP A 83 -21.28 31.98 -6.71
C ASP A 83 -19.86 32.01 -6.10
N ILE A 84 -19.20 30.85 -6.00
CA ILE A 84 -17.82 30.71 -5.53
C ILE A 84 -16.90 30.48 -6.74
N GLU A 85 -15.87 31.31 -6.89
CA GLU A 85 -14.78 31.01 -7.81
C GLU A 85 -13.93 29.87 -7.24
N TRP A 86 -14.15 28.67 -7.76
CA TRP A 86 -13.35 27.51 -7.43
C TRP A 86 -11.94 27.69 -7.99
N LEU A 87 -10.94 27.67 -7.11
CA LEU A 87 -9.54 27.67 -7.52
C LEU A 87 -9.27 26.44 -8.40
N ASP A 88 -8.90 26.69 -9.66
CA ASP A 88 -8.46 25.63 -10.55
C ASP A 88 -7.13 25.10 -10.05
N SER A 89 -7.14 23.88 -9.49
CA SER A 89 -5.94 23.23 -8.99
C SER A 89 -4.89 23.04 -10.09
N THR A 90 -5.29 23.00 -11.37
CA THR A 90 -4.34 22.95 -12.49
C THR A 90 -3.63 24.28 -12.70
N ALA A 91 -4.24 25.42 -12.34
CA ALA A 91 -3.59 26.72 -12.36
C ALA A 91 -2.50 26.81 -11.30
N LEU A 92 -2.76 26.34 -10.07
CA LEU A 92 -1.78 26.30 -8.97
C LEU A 92 -0.57 25.41 -9.29
N ILE A 93 -0.80 24.27 -9.94
CA ILE A 93 0.27 23.36 -10.35
C ILE A 93 1.15 24.00 -11.45
N ARG A 94 0.55 24.75 -12.39
CA ARG A 94 1.31 25.49 -13.41
C ARG A 94 2.13 26.60 -12.78
N GLU A 95 1.57 27.34 -11.84
CA GLU A 95 2.28 28.41 -11.13
C GLU A 95 3.52 27.87 -10.39
N ASP A 96 3.42 26.76 -9.64
CA ASP A 96 4.59 26.14 -8.99
C ASP A 96 5.64 25.66 -10.01
N ARG A 97 5.21 25.17 -11.16
CA ARG A 97 6.10 24.67 -12.21
C ARG A 97 6.84 25.81 -12.92
N ASP A 98 6.14 26.88 -13.26
CA ASP A 98 6.68 28.00 -14.04
C ASP A 98 7.47 28.98 -13.14
N SER A 99 7.40 28.83 -11.81
CA SER A 99 8.18 29.58 -10.80
C SER A 99 9.57 28.97 -10.48
N ARG A 100 9.95 27.86 -11.13
CA ARG A 100 11.26 27.19 -10.98
C ARG A 100 12.14 27.42 -12.19
#